data_AF-A0A6J4XCU4-F1
#
_entry.id   AF-A0A6J4XCU4-F1
#
_cell.length_a   1.000
_cell.length_b   1.000
_cell.length_c   1.000
_cell.angle_alpha   90.00
_cell.angle_beta   90.00
_cell.angle_gamma   90.00
#
_symmetry.space_group_name_H-M   'P 1'
#
loop_
_entity.id
_entity.type
_entity.pdbx_description
1 polymer ?
#
loop_
_entity_poly.entity_id
_entity_poly.type
_entity_poly.pdbx_seq_one_letter_code
_entity_poly.pdbx_strand_id
1 'polypeptide(L)'
;LTHSGATTESISRLELEIETLVIDESSAIDVSGKGYLGGRRSGLGNCGRTLGNVSGSCVNSGGSYGGLGGESGDYQIGETYGDYRNPDHLGSGGGGYYDYYAGGDQPGGYGGGLVRIKASSITLLGSIKADGGGSGRRGAGSGGGIWIETGSLEGTGTISASGGIGSSSGSSTGGGGGRVAVYYGDISGFDTANIVAYGGTGRR
;
A
#
# COMPACT_ATOMS: atom_id res chain seq x y z
N LEU A 1 0.30 -15.10 -5.86
CA LEU A 1 1.30 -14.40 -6.72
C LEU A 1 1.79 -13.14 -6.02
N THR A 2 3.01 -12.68 -6.31
CA THR A 2 3.61 -11.44 -5.74
C THR A 2 4.71 -10.89 -6.66
N HIS A 3 5.29 -9.74 -6.32
CA HIS A 3 6.49 -9.19 -6.96
C HIS A 3 7.58 -8.84 -5.92
N SER A 4 8.81 -8.56 -6.38
CA SER A 4 9.91 -8.09 -5.52
C SER A 4 9.58 -6.78 -4.83
N GLY A 5 10.02 -6.62 -3.57
CA GLY A 5 9.85 -5.33 -2.88
C GLY A 5 10.75 -4.25 -3.48
N ALA A 6 10.33 -2.99 -3.38
CA ALA A 6 11.17 -1.87 -3.79
C ALA A 6 12.47 -1.77 -2.97
N THR A 7 13.47 -1.17 -3.56
CA THR A 7 14.74 -0.77 -2.93
C THR A 7 15.00 0.72 -3.16
N THR A 8 16.16 1.24 -2.76
CA THR A 8 16.57 2.61 -3.12
C THR A 8 16.94 2.77 -4.60
N GLU A 9 17.14 1.65 -5.32
CA GLU A 9 17.59 1.66 -6.71
C GLU A 9 16.54 1.10 -7.69
N SER A 10 15.58 0.33 -7.18
CA SER A 10 14.65 -0.42 -8.01
C SER A 10 13.24 -0.44 -7.46
N ILE A 11 12.28 -0.48 -8.39
CA ILE A 11 10.86 -0.71 -8.12
C ILE A 11 10.41 -1.90 -8.96
N SER A 12 9.30 -2.51 -8.57
CA SER A 12 8.72 -3.64 -9.31
C SER A 12 7.20 -3.55 -9.28
N ARG A 13 6.56 -4.19 -10.26
CA ARG A 13 5.10 -4.30 -10.37
C ARG A 13 4.74 -5.67 -10.90
N LEU A 14 3.53 -6.11 -10.60
CA LEU A 14 2.93 -7.32 -11.18
C LEU A 14 1.96 -6.90 -12.29
N GLU A 15 2.21 -7.35 -13.52
CA GLU A 15 1.30 -7.14 -14.64
C GLU A 15 0.83 -8.49 -15.17
N LEU A 16 -0.49 -8.67 -15.29
CA LEU A 16 -1.12 -9.88 -15.81
C LEU A 16 -2.00 -9.50 -16.99
N GLU A 17 -1.82 -10.17 -18.12
CA GLU A 17 -2.71 -10.11 -19.28
C GLU A 17 -3.07 -11.55 -19.67
N ILE A 18 -4.28 -11.96 -19.33
CA ILE A 18 -4.73 -13.36 -19.38
C ILE A 18 -6.20 -13.41 -19.81
N GLU A 19 -6.69 -14.58 -20.21
CA GLU A 19 -8.11 -14.72 -20.55
C GLU A 19 -8.97 -14.86 -19.29
N THR A 20 -8.65 -15.85 -18.45
CA THR A 20 -9.42 -16.15 -17.23
C THR A 20 -8.51 -16.12 -16.01
N LEU A 21 -8.94 -15.39 -14.97
CA LEU A 21 -8.30 -15.38 -13.66
C LEU A 21 -9.23 -16.00 -12.61
N VAL A 22 -8.78 -17.08 -11.98
CA VAL A 22 -9.46 -17.67 -10.81
C VAL A 22 -8.55 -17.54 -9.60
N ILE A 23 -9.06 -16.94 -8.54
CA ILE A 23 -8.39 -16.87 -7.23
C ILE A 23 -9.32 -17.51 -6.22
N ASP A 24 -9.05 -18.77 -5.87
CA ASP A 24 -9.82 -19.51 -4.86
C ASP A 24 -9.65 -18.91 -3.45
N GLU A 25 -10.47 -19.36 -2.50
CA GLU A 25 -10.51 -18.87 -1.11
C GLU A 25 -9.17 -18.97 -0.36
N SER A 26 -8.30 -19.89 -0.76
CA SER A 26 -6.97 -20.10 -0.17
C SER A 26 -5.86 -19.33 -0.88
N SER A 27 -6.18 -18.70 -2.00
CA SER A 27 -5.25 -18.04 -2.90
C SER A 27 -5.25 -16.53 -2.75
N ALA A 28 -4.09 -15.92 -3.03
CA ALA A 28 -3.98 -14.48 -3.05
C ALA A 28 -2.99 -13.98 -4.12
N ILE A 29 -3.32 -12.84 -4.70
CA ILE A 29 -2.32 -11.93 -5.26
C ILE A 29 -1.99 -10.95 -4.14
N ASP A 30 -0.79 -11.03 -3.57
CA ASP A 30 -0.41 -10.22 -2.42
C ASP A 30 0.90 -9.48 -2.69
N VAL A 31 0.77 -8.18 -2.90
CA VAL A 31 1.87 -7.23 -3.07
C VAL A 31 1.94 -6.24 -1.89
N SER A 32 1.38 -6.61 -0.74
CA SER A 32 1.37 -5.76 0.46
C SER A 32 2.79 -5.51 0.97
N GLY A 33 3.07 -4.26 1.35
CA GLY A 33 4.40 -3.84 1.81
C GLY A 33 5.52 -3.97 0.78
N LYS A 34 5.22 -4.14 -0.51
CA LYS A 34 6.21 -4.24 -1.61
C LYS A 34 6.49 -2.91 -2.32
N GLY A 35 5.88 -1.82 -1.86
CA GLY A 35 6.10 -0.46 -2.33
C GLY A 35 7.36 0.17 -1.74
N TYR A 36 7.41 1.51 -1.77
CA TYR A 36 8.59 2.26 -1.35
C TYR A 36 9.01 2.02 0.10
N LEU A 37 10.33 2.11 0.35
CA LEU A 37 10.94 1.80 1.64
C LEU A 37 10.49 2.76 2.76
N GLY A 38 10.25 2.24 3.97
CA GLY A 38 10.07 3.07 5.17
C GLY A 38 11.41 3.64 5.68
N GLY A 39 11.35 4.72 6.47
CA GLY A 39 12.54 5.35 7.04
C GLY A 39 13.26 4.45 8.04
N ARG A 40 14.52 4.77 8.37
CA ARG A 40 15.41 4.01 9.27
C ARG A 40 15.64 2.56 8.85
N ARG A 41 15.72 2.33 7.54
CA ARG A 41 16.05 1.04 6.94
C ARG A 41 17.26 1.20 6.03
N SER A 42 18.18 0.23 6.02
CA SER A 42 19.22 0.07 4.99
C SER A 42 19.88 1.38 4.51
N GLY A 43 20.46 2.16 5.43
CA GLY A 43 21.16 3.42 5.10
C GLY A 43 20.25 4.65 4.90
N LEU A 44 18.93 4.51 5.04
CA LEU A 44 18.00 5.63 5.03
C LEU A 44 17.96 6.35 6.39
N GLY A 45 17.82 7.67 6.33
CA GLY A 45 17.52 8.51 7.49
C GLY A 45 16.08 8.34 8.00
N ASN A 46 15.57 9.33 8.73
CA ASN A 46 14.23 9.27 9.34
C ASN A 46 13.07 9.14 8.34
N CYS A 47 13.29 9.48 7.07
CA CYS A 47 12.23 9.60 6.08
C CYS A 47 12.08 8.32 5.26
N GLY A 48 10.83 7.89 5.11
CA GLY A 48 10.45 6.91 4.10
C GLY A 48 10.66 7.45 2.69
N ARG A 49 10.51 6.58 1.71
CA ARG A 49 10.61 6.89 0.28
C ARG A 49 9.22 7.09 -0.32
N THR A 50 9.13 7.96 -1.31
CA THR A 50 7.91 8.25 -2.06
C THR A 50 8.19 8.23 -3.58
N LEU A 51 7.25 8.70 -4.39
CA LEU A 51 7.36 8.82 -5.84
C LEU A 51 8.74 9.35 -6.28
N GLY A 52 9.37 8.65 -7.23
CA GLY A 52 10.73 8.99 -7.68
C GLY A 52 11.83 8.55 -6.72
N ASN A 53 11.50 7.76 -5.70
CA ASN A 53 12.41 7.26 -4.67
C ASN A 53 13.11 8.34 -3.83
N VAL A 54 12.49 9.51 -3.74
CA VAL A 54 12.94 10.64 -2.90
C VAL A 54 12.36 10.54 -1.49
N SER A 55 12.84 11.39 -0.58
CA SER A 55 12.33 11.47 0.80
C SER A 55 10.86 11.88 0.83
N GLY A 56 10.04 11.08 1.50
CA GLY A 56 8.62 11.34 1.76
C GLY A 56 8.37 11.66 3.24
N SER A 57 7.42 10.96 3.86
CA SER A 57 7.08 11.16 5.28
C SER A 57 8.24 10.81 6.22
N CYS A 58 8.47 11.67 7.21
CA CYS A 58 9.56 11.56 8.18
C CYS A 58 9.01 11.38 9.60
N VAL A 59 9.81 10.75 10.48
CA VAL A 59 9.60 10.69 11.93
C VAL A 59 8.16 10.45 12.35
N ASN A 60 7.79 9.17 12.45
CA ASN A 60 6.46 8.72 12.83
C ASN A 60 5.31 9.09 11.87
N SER A 61 5.47 10.04 10.95
CA SER A 61 4.43 10.38 9.96
C SER A 61 4.20 9.22 8.99
N GLY A 62 2.94 8.95 8.66
CA GLY A 62 2.53 7.85 7.80
C GLY A 62 2.80 8.14 6.33
N GLY A 63 3.01 7.10 5.53
CA GLY A 63 3.11 7.24 4.08
C GLY A 63 1.81 7.81 3.49
N SER A 64 1.93 8.60 2.43
CA SER A 64 0.81 9.19 1.68
C SER A 64 0.88 8.75 0.21
N TYR A 65 -0.22 8.20 -0.33
CA TYR A 65 -0.34 7.90 -1.77
C TYR A 65 -1.71 8.32 -2.30
N GLY A 66 -2.74 7.50 -2.09
CA GLY A 66 -4.12 7.81 -2.46
C GLY A 66 -4.79 8.74 -1.44
N GLY A 67 -4.50 8.53 -0.16
CA GLY A 67 -4.85 9.42 0.94
C GLY A 67 -3.61 9.93 1.66
N LEU A 68 -3.77 11.03 2.41
CA LEU A 68 -2.74 11.55 3.31
C LEU A 68 -2.58 10.60 4.50
N GLY A 69 -1.34 10.25 4.86
CA GLY A 69 -1.04 9.53 6.10
C GLY A 69 -1.30 10.39 7.34
N GLY A 70 -1.18 9.79 8.53
CA GLY A 70 -1.24 10.57 9.76
C GLY A 70 0.04 11.38 9.96
N GLU A 71 -0.11 12.66 10.27
CA GLU A 71 0.99 13.59 10.53
C GLU A 71 1.42 13.54 12.00
N SER A 72 2.73 13.65 12.26
CA SER A 72 3.28 13.67 13.61
C SER A 72 3.87 15.05 13.92
N GLY A 73 3.12 15.90 14.63
CA GLY A 73 3.57 17.26 14.98
C GLY A 73 3.96 18.06 13.74
N ASP A 74 5.12 18.73 13.78
CA ASP A 74 5.64 19.53 12.66
C ASP A 74 6.59 18.73 11.74
N TYR A 75 6.63 17.40 11.86
CA TYR A 75 7.49 16.57 11.02
C TYR A 75 6.91 16.42 9.62
N GLN A 76 7.79 16.54 8.62
CA GLN A 76 7.45 16.41 7.20
C GLN A 76 6.56 15.20 6.92
N ILE A 77 5.42 15.47 6.29
CA ILE A 77 4.54 14.46 5.72
C ILE A 77 4.64 14.48 4.19
N GLY A 78 4.64 13.30 3.57
CA GLY A 78 4.63 13.18 2.13
C GLY A 78 3.29 13.65 1.54
N GLU A 79 3.35 14.27 0.37
CA GLU A 79 2.16 14.60 -0.42
C GLU A 79 1.52 13.34 -1.03
N THR A 80 0.24 13.42 -1.34
CA THR A 80 -0.45 12.40 -2.16
C THR A 80 -0.03 12.54 -3.63
N TYR A 81 -0.07 11.45 -4.39
CA TYR A 81 0.35 11.44 -5.80
C TYR A 81 -0.42 10.41 -6.63
N GLY A 82 -0.21 10.45 -7.95
CA GLY A 82 -0.82 9.55 -8.93
C GLY A 82 -2.27 9.92 -9.31
N ASP A 83 -2.82 9.18 -10.27
CA ASP A 83 -4.20 9.31 -10.75
C ASP A 83 -5.08 8.21 -10.15
N TYR A 84 -6.25 8.56 -9.60
CA TYR A 84 -7.21 7.59 -9.10
C TYR A 84 -7.82 6.73 -10.22
N ARG A 85 -7.88 7.24 -11.45
CA ARG A 85 -8.41 6.52 -12.62
C ARG A 85 -7.40 5.52 -13.15
N ASN A 86 -6.11 5.78 -12.99
CA ASN A 86 -5.05 4.92 -13.49
C ASN A 86 -3.96 4.71 -12.44
N PRO A 87 -4.17 3.85 -11.42
CA PRO A 87 -3.15 3.51 -10.44
C PRO A 87 -1.95 2.84 -11.11
N ASP A 88 -0.83 3.55 -11.16
CA ASP A 88 0.41 3.17 -11.83
C ASP A 88 1.66 3.36 -10.95
N HIS A 89 1.48 3.77 -9.69
CA HIS A 89 2.54 3.98 -8.74
C HIS A 89 2.41 3.08 -7.50
N LEU A 90 3.57 2.81 -6.89
CA LEU A 90 3.68 2.15 -5.59
C LEU A 90 3.18 3.06 -4.47
N GLY A 91 2.78 2.47 -3.35
CA GLY A 91 2.57 3.19 -2.09
C GLY A 91 3.90 3.70 -1.52
N SER A 92 3.82 4.77 -0.73
CA SER A 92 4.97 5.40 -0.06
C SER A 92 5.24 4.80 1.33
N GLY A 93 6.50 4.85 1.75
CA GLY A 93 6.92 4.40 3.06
C GLY A 93 6.66 5.45 4.15
N GLY A 94 6.36 4.97 5.36
CA GLY A 94 6.24 5.81 6.54
C GLY A 94 7.59 6.22 7.14
N GLY A 95 7.57 7.25 7.97
CA GLY A 95 8.74 7.77 8.67
C GLY A 95 9.19 6.87 9.82
N GLY A 96 10.51 6.67 9.92
CA GLY A 96 11.16 5.97 11.02
C GLY A 96 11.84 6.95 11.99
N TYR A 97 12.33 6.44 13.12
CA TYR A 97 13.07 7.25 14.09
C TYR A 97 14.06 6.39 14.89
N TYR A 98 15.21 6.96 15.29
CA TYR A 98 16.15 6.29 16.16
C TYR A 98 15.71 6.40 17.62
N ASP A 99 15.43 5.28 18.27
CA ASP A 99 15.00 5.26 19.66
C ASP A 99 16.18 4.91 20.58
N TYR A 100 16.66 5.89 21.34
CA TYR A 100 17.75 5.68 22.28
C TYR A 100 17.34 4.71 23.41
N TYR A 101 16.08 4.76 23.86
CA TYR A 101 15.59 3.92 24.95
C TYR A 101 15.26 2.50 24.49
N ALA A 102 14.84 2.33 23.23
CA ALA A 102 14.65 1.00 22.63
C ALA A 102 15.92 0.44 21.96
N GLY A 103 17.05 1.16 22.06
CA GLY A 103 18.38 0.67 21.68
C GLY A 103 18.63 0.57 20.17
N GLY A 104 17.93 1.32 19.32
CA GLY A 104 18.21 1.28 17.89
C GLY A 104 17.22 1.94 16.95
N ASP A 105 17.49 1.74 15.65
CA ASP A 105 16.63 2.17 14.56
C ASP A 105 15.26 1.50 14.66
N GLN A 106 14.22 2.34 14.69
CA GLN A 106 12.84 1.89 14.63
C GLN A 106 12.31 2.27 13.25
N PRO A 107 12.14 1.27 12.35
CA PRO A 107 11.81 1.55 10.97
C PRO A 107 10.34 1.90 10.78
N GLY A 108 10.08 2.74 9.77
CA GLY A 108 8.74 2.97 9.25
C GLY A 108 8.21 1.78 8.44
N GLY A 109 6.90 1.77 8.23
CA GLY A 109 6.21 0.79 7.38
C GLY A 109 6.53 1.00 5.89
N TYR A 110 6.55 -0.09 5.14
CA TYR A 110 6.69 -0.05 3.68
C TYR A 110 5.37 0.33 3.00
N GLY A 111 5.43 1.04 1.88
CA GLY A 111 4.23 1.24 1.08
C GLY A 111 3.71 -0.07 0.45
N GLY A 112 2.45 -0.09 0.03
CA GLY A 112 1.89 -1.19 -0.75
C GLY A 112 2.47 -1.27 -2.17
N GLY A 113 2.51 -2.47 -2.75
CA GLY A 113 3.00 -2.71 -4.10
C GLY A 113 2.04 -2.24 -5.21
N LEU A 114 2.32 -2.66 -6.44
CA LEU A 114 1.50 -2.33 -7.61
C LEU A 114 1.15 -3.61 -8.37
N VAL A 115 -0.15 -3.80 -8.61
CA VAL A 115 -0.66 -4.84 -9.49
C VAL A 115 -1.59 -4.25 -10.55
N ARG A 116 -1.39 -4.67 -11.79
CA ARG A 116 -2.26 -4.36 -12.93
C ARG A 116 -2.72 -5.66 -13.58
N ILE A 117 -4.03 -5.82 -13.75
CA ILE A 117 -4.64 -7.04 -14.28
C ILE A 117 -5.54 -6.67 -15.45
N LYS A 118 -5.34 -7.34 -16.58
CA LYS A 118 -6.26 -7.36 -17.71
C LYS A 118 -6.71 -8.79 -17.93
N ALA A 119 -8.01 -9.03 -17.79
CA ALA A 119 -8.58 -10.37 -17.94
C ALA A 119 -9.97 -10.33 -18.59
N SER A 120 -10.31 -11.29 -19.45
CA SER A 120 -11.68 -11.38 -19.97
C SER A 120 -12.69 -11.65 -18.85
N SER A 121 -12.37 -12.54 -17.92
CA SER A 121 -13.18 -12.83 -16.74
C SER A 121 -12.35 -13.07 -15.48
N ILE A 122 -12.89 -12.67 -14.33
CA ILE A 122 -12.30 -12.86 -13.02
C ILE A 122 -13.32 -13.48 -12.08
N THR A 123 -13.00 -14.66 -11.53
CA THR A 123 -13.70 -15.24 -10.38
C THR A 123 -12.81 -15.07 -9.14
N LEU A 124 -13.21 -14.17 -8.25
CA LEU A 124 -12.46 -13.80 -7.05
C LEU A 124 -13.17 -14.31 -5.79
N LEU A 125 -12.66 -15.40 -5.22
CA LEU A 125 -13.08 -15.94 -3.92
C LEU A 125 -12.04 -15.66 -2.82
N GLY A 126 -10.76 -15.57 -3.20
CA GLY A 126 -9.66 -15.20 -2.32
C GLY A 126 -9.43 -13.69 -2.21
N SER A 127 -8.19 -13.24 -2.42
CA SER A 127 -7.86 -11.81 -2.28
C SER A 127 -6.83 -11.25 -3.25
N ILE A 128 -6.98 -9.96 -3.56
CA ILE A 128 -5.97 -9.13 -4.23
C ILE A 128 -5.59 -8.00 -3.28
N LYS A 129 -4.33 -7.96 -2.85
CA LYS A 129 -3.85 -7.06 -1.80
C LYS A 129 -2.65 -6.23 -2.25
N ALA A 130 -2.72 -4.94 -2.00
CA ALA A 130 -1.64 -3.98 -2.12
C ALA A 130 -1.59 -3.11 -0.86
N ASP A 131 -1.76 -3.71 0.32
CA ASP A 131 -1.85 -2.98 1.57
C ASP A 131 -0.50 -2.40 2.00
N GLY A 132 -0.53 -1.28 2.70
CA GLY A 132 0.63 -0.70 3.35
C GLY A 132 1.13 -1.55 4.51
N GLY A 133 2.44 -1.64 4.67
CA GLY A 133 3.05 -2.28 5.83
C GLY A 133 2.79 -1.45 7.09
N GLY A 134 2.32 -2.11 8.14
CA GLY A 134 2.25 -1.51 9.47
C GLY A 134 3.63 -1.16 10.02
N SER A 135 3.65 -0.47 11.16
CA SER A 135 4.89 -0.24 11.90
C SER A 135 4.67 -0.38 13.40
N GLY A 136 5.73 -0.81 14.11
CA GLY A 136 5.63 -1.09 15.54
C GLY A 136 5.36 0.16 16.38
N ARG A 137 6.11 1.25 16.18
CA ARG A 137 5.98 2.51 16.96
C ARG A 137 6.18 3.77 16.12
N ARG A 138 6.07 3.66 14.79
CA ARG A 138 6.49 4.69 13.84
C ARG A 138 5.39 4.97 12.80
N GLY A 139 5.73 5.61 11.69
CA GLY A 139 4.78 5.84 10.61
C GLY A 139 4.58 4.56 9.82
N ALA A 140 3.34 4.13 9.66
CA ALA A 140 3.02 3.03 8.75
C ALA A 140 3.08 3.49 7.28
N GLY A 141 3.25 2.55 6.35
CA GLY A 141 3.28 2.86 4.92
C GLY A 141 1.88 3.00 4.33
N SER A 142 1.75 3.74 3.22
CA SER A 142 0.47 3.89 2.54
C SER A 142 0.08 2.60 1.82
N GLY A 143 -1.21 2.47 1.47
CA GLY A 143 -1.65 1.50 0.49
C GLY A 143 -1.01 1.74 -0.88
N GLY A 144 -1.03 0.71 -1.73
CA GLY A 144 -0.45 0.69 -3.07
C GLY A 144 -1.47 0.89 -4.18
N GLY A 145 -1.14 0.41 -5.38
CA GLY A 145 -1.98 0.52 -6.56
C GLY A 145 -2.56 -0.83 -6.99
N ILE A 146 -3.87 -0.86 -7.25
CA ILE A 146 -4.54 -1.97 -7.91
C ILE A 146 -5.30 -1.41 -9.11
N TRP A 147 -4.98 -1.87 -10.30
CA TRP A 147 -5.73 -1.56 -11.51
C TRP A 147 -6.22 -2.86 -12.16
N ILE A 148 -7.50 -2.93 -12.46
CA ILE A 148 -8.14 -4.10 -13.06
C ILE A 148 -8.97 -3.61 -14.26
N GLU A 149 -8.81 -4.29 -15.40
CA GLU A 149 -9.69 -4.19 -16.55
C GLU A 149 -10.22 -5.59 -16.87
N THR A 150 -11.55 -5.74 -16.87
CA THR A 150 -12.17 -7.03 -17.14
C THR A 150 -13.52 -6.98 -17.84
N GLY A 151 -13.90 -8.06 -18.52
CA GLY A 151 -15.24 -8.23 -19.04
C GLY A 151 -16.24 -8.55 -17.93
N SER A 152 -15.90 -9.46 -17.03
CA SER A 152 -16.73 -9.80 -15.86
C SER A 152 -15.92 -10.01 -14.58
N LEU A 153 -16.44 -9.51 -13.46
CA LEU A 153 -15.92 -9.77 -12.11
C LEU A 153 -17.03 -10.35 -11.24
N GLU A 154 -16.79 -11.54 -10.69
CA GLU A 154 -17.71 -12.23 -9.80
C GLU A 154 -17.00 -12.86 -8.59
N GLY A 155 -17.74 -13.16 -7.54
CA GLY A 155 -17.28 -13.88 -6.35
C GLY A 155 -17.46 -13.09 -5.05
N THR A 156 -16.93 -13.66 -3.96
CA THR A 156 -17.10 -13.17 -2.59
C THR A 156 -15.79 -12.70 -1.95
N GLY A 157 -14.69 -12.73 -2.70
CA GLY A 157 -13.37 -12.33 -2.24
C GLY A 157 -13.19 -10.83 -2.08
N THR A 158 -11.95 -10.39 -1.84
CA THR A 158 -11.64 -9.01 -1.45
C THR A 158 -10.55 -8.37 -2.30
N ILE A 159 -10.66 -7.05 -2.50
CA ILE A 159 -9.65 -6.23 -3.17
C ILE A 159 -9.25 -5.10 -2.20
N SER A 160 -8.01 -5.09 -1.72
CA SER A 160 -7.56 -4.16 -0.68
C SER A 160 -6.28 -3.43 -1.05
N ALA A 161 -6.30 -2.10 -0.95
CA ALA A 161 -5.12 -1.24 -1.00
C ALA A 161 -5.14 -0.27 0.18
N SER A 162 -5.37 -0.78 1.38
CA SER A 162 -5.49 0.02 2.60
C SER A 162 -4.12 0.44 3.15
N GLY A 163 -4.08 1.57 3.85
CA GLY A 163 -2.90 2.02 4.57
C GLY A 163 -2.54 1.11 5.73
N GLY A 164 -1.24 1.01 6.02
CA GLY A 164 -0.74 0.22 7.14
C GLY A 164 -1.18 0.81 8.49
N ILE A 165 -1.37 -0.07 9.46
CA ILE A 165 -1.76 0.30 10.82
C ILE A 165 -0.53 0.76 11.61
N GLY A 166 -0.62 1.93 12.23
CA GLY A 166 0.29 2.38 13.29
C GLY A 166 -0.18 1.84 14.64
N SER A 167 0.75 1.61 15.56
CA SER A 167 0.41 1.19 16.93
C SER A 167 -0.49 2.21 17.65
N SER A 168 -1.36 1.71 18.52
CA SER A 168 -2.17 2.53 19.44
C SER A 168 -1.35 3.12 20.60
N SER A 169 -0.11 2.67 20.77
CA SER A 169 0.83 3.12 21.79
C SER A 169 2.02 3.87 21.18
N GLY A 170 2.40 4.98 21.82
CA GLY A 170 3.49 5.85 21.37
C GLY A 170 3.05 6.92 20.36
N SER A 171 3.98 7.34 19.50
CA SER A 171 3.79 8.43 18.53
C SER A 171 3.47 7.93 17.12
N SER A 172 3.09 6.67 16.94
CA SER A 172 2.83 6.07 15.62
C SER A 172 1.56 6.57 14.96
N THR A 173 1.65 6.79 13.66
CA THR A 173 0.51 7.15 12.83
C THR A 173 0.24 6.11 11.75
N GLY A 174 -1.01 6.06 11.29
CA GLY A 174 -1.42 5.18 10.19
C GLY A 174 -0.99 5.72 8.84
N GLY A 175 -0.79 4.83 7.87
CA GLY A 175 -0.54 5.21 6.48
C GLY A 175 -1.82 5.63 5.78
N GLY A 176 -1.73 6.47 4.76
CA GLY A 176 -2.85 6.82 3.90
C GLY A 176 -3.30 5.63 3.05
N GLY A 177 -4.55 5.67 2.59
CA GLY A 177 -5.07 4.68 1.64
C GLY A 177 -4.32 4.70 0.31
N GLY A 178 -4.40 3.58 -0.41
CA GLY A 178 -3.91 3.42 -1.78
C GLY A 178 -4.95 3.83 -2.81
N ARG A 179 -4.84 3.27 -4.01
CA ARG A 179 -5.79 3.51 -5.12
C ARG A 179 -6.20 2.17 -5.73
N VAL A 180 -7.50 1.97 -5.88
CA VAL A 180 -8.07 0.83 -6.60
C VAL A 180 -8.94 1.36 -7.74
N ALA A 181 -8.69 0.90 -8.96
CA ALA A 181 -9.52 1.17 -10.12
C ALA A 181 -9.92 -0.15 -10.77
N VAL A 182 -11.23 -0.36 -10.96
CA VAL A 182 -11.79 -1.53 -11.62
C VAL A 182 -12.65 -1.05 -12.78
N TYR A 183 -12.21 -1.38 -13.99
CA TYR A 183 -12.95 -1.20 -15.23
C TYR A 183 -13.58 -2.55 -15.59
N TYR A 184 -14.90 -2.62 -15.63
CA TYR A 184 -15.64 -3.86 -15.82
C TYR A 184 -16.73 -3.73 -16.87
N GLY A 185 -17.07 -4.83 -17.56
CA GLY A 185 -18.29 -4.96 -18.34
C GLY A 185 -19.49 -5.33 -17.46
N ASP A 186 -19.35 -6.39 -16.65
CA ASP A 186 -20.34 -6.87 -15.68
C ASP A 186 -19.68 -7.10 -14.31
N ILE A 187 -20.33 -6.62 -13.25
CA ILE A 187 -19.91 -6.79 -11.85
C ILE A 187 -21.06 -7.30 -10.97
N SER A 188 -22.19 -7.70 -11.56
CA SER A 188 -23.39 -8.11 -10.82
C SER A 188 -23.17 -9.29 -9.88
N GLY A 189 -22.15 -10.12 -10.15
CA GLY A 189 -21.74 -11.25 -9.31
C GLY A 189 -20.74 -10.90 -8.19
N PHE A 190 -20.37 -9.62 -7.99
CA PHE A 190 -19.39 -9.21 -6.99
C PHE A 190 -19.88 -8.01 -6.15
N ASP A 191 -19.74 -8.10 -4.83
CA ASP A 191 -20.09 -7.00 -3.94
C ASP A 191 -18.98 -5.93 -3.92
N THR A 192 -19.27 -4.75 -4.48
CA THR A 192 -18.32 -3.62 -4.50
C THR A 192 -17.91 -3.12 -3.11
N ALA A 193 -18.65 -3.45 -2.04
CA ALA A 193 -18.24 -3.17 -0.67
C ALA A 193 -16.96 -3.92 -0.25
N ASN A 194 -16.59 -4.98 -0.98
CA ASN A 194 -15.35 -5.73 -0.77
C ASN A 194 -14.11 -5.08 -1.41
N ILE A 195 -14.28 -3.91 -2.04
CA ILE A 195 -13.19 -3.10 -2.59
C ILE A 195 -12.86 -1.98 -1.60
N VAL A 196 -11.67 -2.03 -1.00
CA VAL A 196 -11.29 -1.12 0.08
C VAL A 196 -9.93 -0.48 -0.13
N ALA A 197 -9.82 0.79 0.25
CA ALA A 197 -8.58 1.57 0.21
C ALA A 197 -8.56 2.56 1.39
N TYR A 198 -8.83 2.07 2.59
CA TYR A 198 -8.93 2.91 3.79
C TYR A 198 -7.57 3.46 4.21
N GLY A 199 -7.58 4.58 4.94
CA GLY A 199 -6.43 4.96 5.76
C GLY A 199 -6.22 3.96 6.90
N GLY A 200 -4.97 3.73 7.28
CA GLY A 200 -4.62 2.96 8.46
C GLY A 200 -4.92 3.72 9.74
N THR A 201 -5.16 2.99 10.82
CA THR A 201 -5.38 3.58 12.15
C THR A 201 -4.04 3.98 12.81
N GLY A 202 -4.10 4.96 13.71
CA GLY A 202 -2.94 5.47 14.45
C GLY A 202 -3.33 6.65 15.34
N ARG A 203 -2.37 7.22 16.08
CA ARG A 203 -2.61 8.38 16.94
C ARG A 203 -2.78 9.67 16.11
N ARG A 204 -3.73 10.52 16.51
CA ARG A 204 -3.91 11.91 16.00
C ARG A 204 -3.02 12.88 16.76
#